data_AF-A0A0Q3WYH0-F1
#
_entry.id   AF-A0A0Q3WYH0-F1
#
_cell.length_a   1.000
_cell.length_b   1.000
_cell.length_c   1.000
_cell.angle_alpha   90.00
_cell.angle_beta   90.00
_cell.angle_gamma   90.00
#
_symmetry.space_group_name_H-M   'P 1'
#
loop_
_entity.id
_entity.type
_entity.pdbx_description
1 polymer ?
#
loop_
_entity_poly.entity_id
_entity_poly.type
_entity_poly.pdbx_seq_one_letter_code
_entity_poly.pdbx_strand_id
1 'polypeptide(L)'
;MERRRYHFLLFIFPLLLAGCGVSNLQDHKDVTLRHKSEGEEVMTSALYIDPKINMNSEKTVSIIIHFKTKPAKAAVALAEAKGVPLTLEQAQKDVEESHSRFQEDLKRLLDQNQISYSITYTYTTAFNGVSMKLPGTAIKTLLQSKEIDAIYANQEYHLDPPLKPM
;
A
#
# COMPACT_ATOMS: atom_id res chain seq x y z
N MET A 1 -27.94 -43.72 -44.69
CA MET A 1 -28.93 -43.05 -45.54
C MET A 1 -28.70 -41.56 -45.32
N GLU A 2 -28.20 -40.72 -46.23
CA GLU A 2 -27.94 -40.83 -47.66
C GLU A 2 -26.79 -39.84 -47.99
N ARG A 3 -25.84 -40.28 -48.83
CA ARG A 3 -24.85 -39.40 -49.50
C ARG A 3 -25.52 -38.81 -50.74
N ARG A 4 -25.18 -37.58 -51.15
CA ARG A 4 -25.05 -37.25 -52.59
C ARG A 4 -23.90 -36.28 -52.85
N ARG A 5 -22.96 -36.76 -53.67
CA ARG A 5 -21.89 -36.05 -54.40
C ARG A 5 -22.31 -36.06 -55.88
N TYR A 6 -22.06 -35.00 -56.65
CA TYR A 6 -21.82 -34.99 -58.11
C TYR A 6 -21.15 -33.63 -58.43
N HIS A 7 -19.86 -33.48 -58.76
CA HIS A 7 -19.03 -33.84 -59.94
C HIS A 7 -19.44 -33.19 -61.28
N PHE A 8 -18.60 -32.27 -61.78
CA PHE A 8 -18.20 -31.97 -63.19
C PHE A 8 -17.47 -30.61 -63.14
N LEU A 9 -16.28 -30.31 -63.68
CA LEU A 9 -15.50 -30.82 -64.79
C LEU A 9 -14.02 -30.44 -64.60
N LEU A 10 -13.11 -31.35 -64.99
CA LEU A 10 -11.71 -31.05 -65.29
C LEU A 10 -11.62 -30.14 -66.52
N PHE A 11 -10.75 -29.14 -66.47
CA PHE A 11 -9.93 -28.74 -67.62
C PHE A 11 -8.49 -28.52 -67.14
N ILE A 12 -7.62 -29.42 -67.57
CA ILE A 12 -6.15 -29.35 -67.46
C ILE A 12 -5.67 -28.93 -68.86
N PHE A 13 -4.86 -27.87 -68.98
CA PHE A 13 -3.50 -27.92 -69.56
C PHE A 13 -2.81 -26.55 -69.50
N PRO A 14 -1.46 -26.51 -69.40
CA PRO A 14 -0.66 -25.39 -68.94
C PRO A 14 -0.02 -24.59 -70.09
N LEU A 15 0.49 -23.39 -69.79
CA LEU A 15 1.49 -22.75 -70.65
C LEU A 15 2.52 -21.98 -69.79
N LEU A 16 3.78 -22.26 -70.10
CA LEU A 16 5.01 -21.76 -69.50
C LEU A 16 5.08 -20.23 -69.42
N LEU A 17 5.86 -19.70 -68.48
CA LEU A 17 7.20 -19.16 -68.77
C LEU A 17 7.84 -18.52 -67.51
N ALA A 18 9.08 -18.93 -67.29
CA ALA A 18 10.21 -18.28 -66.62
C ALA A 18 9.99 -16.96 -65.87
N GLY A 19 10.47 -16.91 -64.63
CA GLY A 19 10.76 -15.64 -63.96
C GLY A 19 11.23 -15.85 -62.52
N CYS A 20 12.55 -15.77 -62.33
CA CYS A 20 13.23 -15.86 -61.03
C CYS A 20 12.62 -14.93 -59.98
N GLY A 21 12.63 -15.39 -58.73
CA GLY A 21 12.27 -14.57 -57.58
C GLY A 21 13.12 -13.30 -57.49
N VAL A 22 12.46 -12.21 -57.13
CA VAL A 22 13.10 -10.97 -56.68
C VAL A 22 12.43 -10.59 -55.37
N SER A 23 13.19 -10.77 -54.31
CA SER A 23 13.05 -10.11 -53.02
C SER A 23 13.76 -8.75 -53.04
N ASN A 24 13.30 -7.88 -52.12
CA ASN A 24 13.87 -6.61 -51.66
C ASN A 24 13.46 -5.32 -52.38
N LEU A 25 12.88 -4.40 -51.59
CA LEU A 25 13.54 -3.13 -51.37
C LEU A 25 13.37 -2.68 -49.90
N GLN A 26 14.49 -2.68 -49.19
CA GLN A 26 14.73 -1.97 -47.93
C GLN A 26 14.55 -0.46 -48.13
N ASP A 27 13.90 0.20 -47.18
CA ASP A 27 14.47 1.44 -46.65
C ASP A 27 14.19 1.55 -45.14
N HIS A 28 15.14 2.18 -44.47
CA HIS A 28 15.61 1.93 -43.13
C HIS A 28 15.35 3.19 -42.30
N LYS A 29 14.45 3.18 -41.31
CA LYS A 29 14.53 4.10 -40.15
C LYS A 29 14.02 3.42 -38.87
N ASP A 30 14.99 2.86 -38.15
CA ASP A 30 14.96 2.64 -36.71
C ASP A 30 14.69 3.96 -35.99
N VAL A 31 13.54 4.05 -35.32
CA VAL A 31 13.34 4.92 -34.17
C VAL A 31 12.67 4.09 -33.10
N THR A 32 13.51 3.50 -32.27
CA THR A 32 13.21 2.96 -30.95
C THR A 32 12.33 3.93 -30.15
N LEU A 33 11.01 3.74 -30.18
CA LEU A 33 10.09 4.37 -29.23
C LEU A 33 10.09 3.54 -27.94
N ARG A 34 11.05 3.87 -27.08
CA ARG A 34 10.98 3.59 -25.65
C ARG A 34 9.70 4.23 -25.11
N HIS A 35 8.65 3.44 -24.95
CA HIS A 35 7.60 3.77 -24.00
C HIS A 35 8.26 3.76 -22.63
N LYS A 36 8.66 4.95 -22.17
CA LYS A 36 9.04 5.20 -20.80
C LYS A 36 7.75 5.06 -19.99
N SER A 37 7.48 3.85 -19.49
CA SER A 37 6.59 3.69 -18.36
C SER A 37 7.23 4.49 -17.24
N GLU A 38 6.65 5.66 -16.97
CA GLU A 38 6.91 6.39 -15.73
C GLU A 38 6.78 5.35 -14.62
N GLY A 39 7.90 5.15 -13.92
CA GLY A 39 7.91 4.30 -12.76
C GLY A 39 6.79 4.81 -11.86
N GLU A 40 5.80 3.96 -11.63
CA GLU A 40 5.13 3.97 -10.36
C GLU A 40 6.26 3.77 -9.35
N GLU A 41 6.75 4.88 -8.83
CA GLU A 41 7.60 4.86 -7.65
C GLU A 41 6.69 4.29 -6.58
N VAL A 42 6.75 2.96 -6.41
CA VAL A 42 6.31 2.31 -5.20
C VAL A 42 7.26 2.83 -4.13
N MET A 43 6.98 4.05 -3.65
CA MET A 43 7.50 4.52 -2.40
C MET A 43 6.86 3.65 -1.33
N THR A 44 7.46 2.49 -1.08
CA THR A 44 7.39 1.91 0.25
C THR A 44 7.98 2.97 1.17
N SER A 45 7.12 3.82 1.73
CA SER A 45 7.50 4.71 2.80
C SER A 45 8.15 3.84 3.86
N ALA A 46 9.43 4.10 4.11
CA ALA A 46 10.13 3.42 5.18
C ALA A 46 9.38 3.75 6.48
N LEU A 47 8.90 2.71 7.15
CA LEU A 47 8.21 2.83 8.44
C LEU A 47 9.10 3.63 9.41
N TYR A 48 8.60 4.75 9.92
CA TYR A 48 9.37 5.55 10.89
C TYR A 48 9.25 4.94 12.29
N ILE A 49 10.38 4.84 12.99
CA ILE A 49 10.44 4.42 14.40
C ILE A 49 11.28 5.44 15.16
N ASP A 50 10.72 6.00 16.22
CA ASP A 50 11.43 6.93 17.08
C ASP A 50 12.67 6.27 17.71
N PRO A 51 13.88 6.82 17.50
CA PRO A 51 15.13 6.23 17.98
C PRO A 51 15.22 6.15 19.52
N LYS A 52 14.34 6.84 20.26
CA LYS A 52 14.26 6.72 21.72
C LYS A 52 13.65 5.39 22.18
N ILE A 53 13.01 4.63 21.29
CA ILE A 53 12.38 3.35 21.61
C ILE A 53 13.45 2.25 21.64
N ASN A 54 13.63 1.62 22.80
CA ASN A 54 14.50 0.43 22.91
C ASN A 54 13.72 -0.86 22.57
N MET A 55 13.82 -1.31 21.33
CA MET A 55 13.19 -2.55 20.85
C MET A 55 13.89 -3.86 21.27
N ASN A 56 14.94 -3.77 22.09
CA ASN A 56 15.68 -4.93 22.62
C ASN A 56 15.45 -5.12 24.13
N SER A 57 14.57 -4.32 24.74
CA SER A 57 14.28 -4.40 26.17
C SER A 57 12.99 -5.18 26.44
N GLU A 58 13.05 -6.10 27.41
CA GLU A 58 11.84 -6.75 27.97
C GLU A 58 10.99 -5.81 28.83
N LYS A 59 11.49 -4.59 29.13
CA LYS A 59 10.72 -3.60 29.88
C LYS A 59 9.52 -3.14 29.06
N THR A 60 8.40 -2.94 29.75
CA THR A 60 7.22 -2.29 29.16
C THR A 60 7.57 -0.86 28.74
N VAL A 61 7.32 -0.55 27.48
CA VAL A 61 7.43 0.79 26.91
C VAL A 61 6.05 1.34 26.59
N SER A 62 5.92 2.67 26.53
CA SER A 62 4.71 3.37 26.11
C SER A 62 4.95 3.98 24.74
N ILE A 63 4.11 3.66 23.77
CA ILE A 63 4.28 4.10 22.37
C ILE A 63 2.97 4.69 21.82
N ILE A 64 3.12 5.52 20.80
CA ILE A 64 2.03 5.99 19.92
C ILE A 64 2.27 5.39 18.54
N ILE A 65 1.27 4.75 17.97
CA ILE A 65 1.27 4.17 16.63
C ILE A 65 0.42 5.05 15.73
N HIS A 66 1.00 5.49 14.61
CA HIS A 66 0.30 6.18 13.53
C HIS A 66 -0.11 5.17 12.47
N PHE A 67 -1.36 5.22 12.04
CA PHE A 67 -1.87 4.38 10.96
C PHE A 67 -1.66 5.04 9.59
N LYS A 68 -1.51 4.21 8.55
CA LYS A 68 -1.43 4.67 7.15
C LYS A 68 -2.71 5.34 6.68
N THR A 69 -3.85 4.86 7.16
CA THR A 69 -5.16 5.42 6.85
C THR A 69 -5.26 6.82 7.45
N LYS A 70 -5.54 7.82 6.61
CA LYS A 70 -5.61 9.22 7.07
C LYS A 70 -6.89 9.48 7.86
N PRO A 71 -6.87 10.44 8.81
CA PRO A 71 -8.08 11.09 9.29
C PRO A 71 -9.10 11.40 8.19
N ALA A 72 -10.37 11.09 8.44
CA ALA A 72 -11.42 11.20 7.42
C ALA A 72 -11.47 12.59 6.75
N LYS A 73 -11.45 13.67 7.54
CA LYS A 73 -11.45 15.04 7.02
C LYS A 73 -10.22 15.37 6.18
N ALA A 74 -9.04 14.87 6.58
CA ALA A 74 -7.81 15.08 5.83
C ALA A 74 -7.80 14.25 4.53
N ALA A 75 -8.36 13.04 4.56
CA ALA A 75 -8.50 12.19 3.38
C ALA A 75 -9.40 12.83 2.33
N VAL A 76 -10.57 13.33 2.74
CA VAL A 76 -11.50 14.05 1.84
C VAL A 76 -10.84 15.28 1.23
N ALA A 77 -10.22 16.15 2.04
CA ALA A 77 -9.54 17.34 1.53
C ALA A 77 -8.43 17.02 0.53
N LEU A 78 -7.67 15.94 0.77
CA LEU A 78 -6.63 15.48 -0.16
C LEU A 78 -7.22 14.89 -1.45
N ALA A 79 -8.33 14.17 -1.35
CA ALA A 79 -9.03 13.60 -2.51
C ALA A 79 -9.63 14.70 -3.39
N GLU A 80 -10.29 15.70 -2.78
CA GLU A 80 -10.80 16.90 -3.46
C GLU A 80 -9.69 17.65 -4.20
N ALA A 81 -8.55 17.88 -3.55
CA ALA A 81 -7.38 18.52 -4.17
C ALA A 81 -6.81 17.72 -5.36
N LYS A 82 -7.05 16.41 -5.39
CA LYS A 82 -6.65 15.50 -6.48
C LYS A 82 -7.75 15.24 -7.50
N GLY A 83 -8.94 15.82 -7.34
CA GLY A 83 -10.10 15.58 -8.19
C GLY A 83 -10.68 14.16 -8.08
N VAL A 84 -10.39 13.44 -6.98
CA VAL A 84 -10.89 12.09 -6.72
C VAL A 84 -12.14 12.18 -5.83
N PRO A 85 -13.27 11.53 -6.20
CA PRO A 85 -14.46 11.53 -5.35
C PRO A 85 -14.23 10.66 -4.11
N LEU A 86 -14.42 11.25 -2.93
CA LEU A 86 -14.42 10.55 -1.65
C LEU A 86 -15.37 11.27 -0.70
N THR A 87 -16.40 10.58 -0.19
CA THR A 87 -17.32 11.17 0.78
C THR A 87 -16.76 11.08 2.19
N LEU A 88 -17.27 11.91 3.09
CA LEU A 88 -16.87 11.87 4.50
C LEU A 88 -17.24 10.54 5.15
N GLU A 89 -18.40 9.97 4.83
CA GLU A 89 -18.86 8.70 5.38
C GLU A 89 -17.94 7.56 4.95
N GLN A 90 -17.53 7.51 3.68
CA GLN A 90 -16.58 6.50 3.21
C GLN A 90 -15.23 6.65 3.91
N ALA A 91 -14.72 7.88 4.04
CA ALA A 91 -13.45 8.12 4.71
C ALA A 91 -13.50 7.80 6.22
N GLN A 92 -14.65 8.01 6.88
CA GLN A 92 -14.88 7.59 8.27
C GLN A 92 -14.88 6.07 8.39
N LYS A 93 -15.55 5.38 7.46
CA LYS A 93 -15.54 3.92 7.41
C LYS A 93 -14.14 3.37 7.23
N ASP A 94 -13.31 3.99 6.37
CA ASP A 94 -11.93 3.57 6.18
C ASP A 94 -11.11 3.67 7.49
N VAL A 95 -11.35 4.72 8.29
CA VAL A 95 -10.75 4.87 9.63
C VAL A 95 -11.19 3.73 10.55
N GLU A 96 -12.50 3.45 10.66
CA GLU A 96 -13.02 2.36 11.49
C GLU A 96 -12.48 0.98 11.08
N GLU A 97 -12.42 0.73 9.77
CA GLU A 97 -11.85 -0.50 9.24
C GLU A 97 -10.35 -0.60 9.52
N SER A 98 -9.61 0.52 9.53
CA SER A 98 -8.17 0.52 9.89
C SER A 98 -7.93 0.10 11.34
N HIS A 99 -8.77 0.55 12.26
CA HIS A 99 -8.72 0.09 13.65
C HIS A 99 -9.08 -1.38 13.79
N SER A 100 -10.08 -1.85 13.03
CA SER A 100 -10.49 -3.25 13.03
C SER A 100 -9.36 -4.16 12.53
N ARG A 101 -8.72 -3.82 11.41
CA ARG A 101 -7.56 -4.54 10.86
C ARG A 101 -6.38 -4.53 11.83
N PHE A 102 -6.10 -3.40 12.47
CA PHE A 102 -5.04 -3.33 13.47
C PHE A 102 -5.34 -4.22 14.70
N GLN A 103 -6.59 -4.28 15.14
CA GLN A 103 -6.99 -5.16 16.24
C GLN A 103 -6.86 -6.65 15.87
N GLU A 104 -7.16 -7.02 14.62
CA GLU A 104 -6.89 -8.36 14.10
C GLU A 104 -5.39 -8.67 14.04
N ASP A 105 -4.57 -7.70 13.64
CA ASP A 105 -3.12 -7.80 13.67
C ASP A 105 -2.61 -8.02 15.10
N LEU A 106 -3.12 -7.31 16.10
CA LEU A 106 -2.75 -7.52 17.51
C LEU A 106 -3.09 -8.94 17.99
N LYS A 107 -4.26 -9.46 17.63
CA LYS A 107 -4.64 -10.85 17.96
C LYS A 107 -3.67 -11.86 17.35
N ARG A 108 -3.37 -11.69 16.07
CA ARG A 108 -2.50 -12.59 15.31
C ARG A 108 -1.04 -12.50 15.73
N LEU A 109 -0.54 -11.29 15.96
CA LEU A 109 0.88 -11.03 16.19
C LEU A 109 1.26 -11.09 17.67
N LEU A 110 0.36 -10.73 18.58
CA LEU A 110 0.66 -10.62 20.01
C LEU A 110 -0.12 -11.65 20.84
N ASP A 111 -1.44 -11.73 20.72
CA ASP A 111 -2.24 -12.65 21.56
C ASP A 111 -1.88 -14.12 21.32
N GLN A 112 -1.75 -14.54 20.05
CA GLN A 112 -1.34 -15.91 19.69
C GLN A 112 0.06 -16.26 20.22
N ASN A 113 0.93 -15.26 20.38
CA ASN A 113 2.27 -15.42 20.94
C ASN A 113 2.32 -15.16 22.47
N GLN A 114 1.16 -15.00 23.12
CA GLN A 114 1.02 -14.75 24.56
C GLN A 114 1.78 -13.49 25.04
N ILE A 115 1.92 -12.50 24.16
CA ILE A 115 2.56 -11.23 24.48
C ILE A 115 1.52 -10.29 25.06
N SER A 116 1.70 -9.89 26.33
CA SER A 116 0.81 -8.93 26.97
C SER A 116 0.98 -7.52 26.41
N TYR A 117 -0.13 -6.85 26.13
CA TYR A 117 -0.19 -5.45 25.77
C TYR A 117 -1.46 -4.78 26.31
N SER A 118 -1.50 -3.46 26.26
CA SER A 118 -2.71 -2.67 26.54
C SER A 118 -2.79 -1.47 25.62
N ILE A 119 -3.95 -1.28 24.98
CA ILE A 119 -4.26 -0.02 24.30
C ILE A 119 -4.71 0.97 25.38
N THR A 120 -3.99 2.09 25.51
CA THR A 120 -4.29 3.12 26.51
C THR A 120 -5.14 4.25 25.94
N TYR A 121 -5.12 4.47 24.62
CA TYR A 121 -5.95 5.46 23.96
C TYR A 121 -6.11 5.14 22.47
N THR A 122 -7.25 5.54 21.89
CA THR A 122 -7.57 5.38 20.47
C THR A 122 -7.82 6.75 19.85
N TYR A 123 -7.15 7.05 18.73
CA TYR A 123 -7.26 8.31 18.02
C TYR A 123 -7.92 8.09 16.65
N THR A 124 -8.96 8.87 16.33
CA THR A 124 -9.73 8.72 15.08
C THR A 124 -9.98 10.04 14.34
N THR A 125 -9.55 11.16 14.90
CA THR A 125 -9.92 12.51 14.43
C THR A 125 -8.74 13.22 13.81
N ALA A 126 -8.05 14.14 14.50
CA ALA A 126 -6.90 14.87 13.96
C ALA A 126 -5.67 13.96 13.71
N PHE A 127 -5.67 12.78 14.31
CA PHE A 127 -4.68 11.73 14.17
C PHE A 127 -5.44 10.40 14.10
N ASN A 128 -4.92 9.44 13.33
CA ASN A 128 -5.47 8.09 13.24
C ASN A 128 -4.44 7.08 13.77
N GLY A 129 -4.80 6.33 14.81
CA GLY A 129 -3.87 5.41 15.45
C GLY A 129 -4.19 5.11 16.90
N VAL A 130 -3.22 4.57 17.64
CA VAL A 130 -3.41 4.19 19.06
C VAL A 130 -2.21 4.56 19.92
N SER A 131 -2.45 4.79 21.21
CA SER A 131 -1.41 4.71 22.24
C SER A 131 -1.50 3.35 22.91
N MET A 132 -0.35 2.70 23.13
CA MET A 132 -0.33 1.40 23.78
C MET A 132 0.94 1.15 24.59
N LYS A 133 0.85 0.16 25.49
CA LYS A 133 1.96 -0.35 26.28
C LYS A 133 2.20 -1.82 25.99
N LEU A 134 3.46 -2.19 25.83
CA LEU A 134 3.93 -3.55 25.55
C LEU A 134 5.44 -3.67 25.83
N PRO A 135 6.01 -4.89 25.98
CA PRO A 135 7.46 -5.07 26.03
C PRO A 135 8.16 -4.49 24.80
N GLY A 136 9.30 -3.83 24.97
CA GLY A 136 10.04 -3.25 23.84
C GLY A 136 10.40 -4.28 22.76
N THR A 137 10.74 -5.49 23.16
CA THR A 137 11.00 -6.64 22.26
C THR A 137 9.81 -7.00 21.37
N ALA A 138 8.57 -6.79 21.82
CA ALA A 138 7.36 -7.09 21.07
C ALA A 138 7.14 -6.17 19.86
N ILE A 139 7.76 -4.99 19.84
CA ILE A 139 7.62 -4.03 18.74
C ILE A 139 8.10 -4.63 17.41
N LYS A 140 9.14 -5.48 17.43
CA LYS A 140 9.65 -6.18 16.23
C LYS A 140 8.57 -7.05 15.58
N THR A 141 7.80 -7.76 16.39
CA THR A 141 6.68 -8.58 15.91
C THR A 141 5.56 -7.69 15.36
N LEU A 142 5.30 -6.58 16.04
CA LEU A 142 4.27 -5.62 15.65
C LEU A 142 4.54 -4.94 14.29
N LEU A 143 5.81 -4.77 13.89
CA LEU A 143 6.18 -4.21 12.57
C LEU A 143 5.66 -5.03 11.37
N GLN A 144 5.18 -6.26 11.59
CA GLN A 144 4.54 -7.07 10.55
C GLN A 144 3.12 -6.60 10.21
N SER A 145 2.52 -5.72 11.02
CA SER A 145 1.22 -5.12 10.72
C SER A 145 1.34 -4.18 9.53
N LYS A 146 0.41 -4.31 8.58
CA LYS A 146 0.38 -3.45 7.39
C LYS A 146 -0.23 -2.08 7.66
N GLU A 147 -0.96 -1.91 8.76
CA GLU A 147 -1.64 -0.65 9.11
C GLU A 147 -0.67 0.42 9.63
N ILE A 148 0.49 0.02 10.15
CA ILE A 148 1.44 0.92 10.81
C ILE A 148 2.20 1.76 9.79
N ASP A 149 2.16 3.08 9.96
CA ASP A 149 2.94 4.07 9.20
C ASP A 149 4.14 4.60 10.01
N ALA A 150 3.95 4.79 11.32
CA ALA A 150 5.02 5.24 12.22
C ALA A 150 4.79 4.80 13.67
N ILE A 151 5.88 4.70 14.44
CA ILE A 151 5.86 4.43 15.88
C ILE A 151 6.68 5.50 16.60
N TYR A 152 6.05 6.17 17.57
CA TYR A 152 6.65 7.23 18.38
C TYR A 152 6.75 6.81 19.84
N ALA A 153 7.78 7.29 20.55
CA ALA A 153 7.82 7.15 22.00
C ALA A 153 6.72 8.04 22.61
N ASN A 154 5.90 7.48 23.51
CA ASN A 154 4.93 8.28 24.25
C ASN A 154 5.63 8.95 25.43
N GLN A 155 5.89 10.26 25.34
CA GLN A 155 6.65 11.02 26.32
C GLN A 155 5.78 12.10 26.98
N GLU A 156 5.97 12.26 28.28
CA GLU A 156 5.40 13.38 29.04
C GLU A 156 6.41 14.52 29.07
N TYR A 157 5.93 15.74 28.79
CA TYR A 157 6.73 16.95 28.86
C TYR A 157 6.13 17.87 29.91
N HIS A 158 6.96 18.36 30.83
CA HIS A 158 6.58 19.37 31.79
C HIS A 158 7.06 20.73 31.29
N LEU A 159 6.16 21.72 31.30
CA LEU A 159 6.52 23.11 31.06
C LEU A 159 7.01 23.70 32.37
N ASP A 160 8.10 24.47 32.30
CA ASP A 160 8.51 25.29 33.43
C ASP A 160 7.41 26.34 33.69
N PRO A 161 6.90 26.47 34.93
CA PRO A 161 5.90 27.48 35.23
C PRO A 161 6.49 28.88 35.03
N PRO A 162 5.68 29.86 34.59
CA PRO A 162 6.14 31.24 34.48
C PRO A 162 6.60 31.74 35.85
N LEU A 163 7.69 32.50 35.87
CA LEU A 163 8.19 33.14 37.09
C LEU A 163 7.06 33.98 37.70
N LYS A 164 6.72 33.73 38.97
CA LYS A 164 5.77 34.59 39.70
C LYS A 164 6.34 36.01 39.75
N PRO A 165 5.57 37.05 39.39
CA PRO A 165 5.94 38.43 39.70
C PRO A 165 6.16 38.56 41.20
N MET A 166 7.27 39.18 41.59
CA MET A 166 7.61 39.48 42.99
C MET A 166 6.66 40.51 43.60
#